data_AF-A0A2S6HZQ2-F1
#
_entry.id   AF-A0A2S6HZQ2-F1
#
_cell.length_a   1.000
_cell.length_b   1.000
_cell.length_c   1.000
_cell.angle_alpha   90.00
_cell.angle_beta   90.00
_cell.angle_gamma   90.00
#
_symmetry.space_group_name_H-M   'P 1'
#
loop_
_entity.id
_entity.type
_entity.pdbx_description
1 polymer ?
#
loop_
_entity_poly.entity_id
_entity_poly.type
_entity_poly.pdbx_seq_one_letter_code
_entity_poly.pdbx_strand_id
1 'polypeptide(L)'
;MKNNISHQELYKRLNEVINKINIEEVTDAFLYSLSTRDLTYRPMLSSYVFAASIPTHNVKEVIYPSGNRACSFCGHCFTCDADDSDQLEIELARFGGVRIDQVYPVVYYLERFLQMPKVKPKVEDYNIFIEIIAKIQMLDALAKPRDLEKALSGTLKSNKWERQMLIDQLGVLGLLQTSIYKGYSHSYTTPNERVLPAVKSIDWRYPVCWWRGKDGIDMLVYKEYFNRFEELSK
;
A
#
# COMPACT_ATOMS: atom_id res chain seq x y z
N MET A 1 22.65 -3.41 21.18
CA MET A 1 22.54 -4.14 19.89
C MET A 1 21.06 -4.28 19.60
N LYS A 2 20.56 -3.75 18.48
CA LYS A 2 19.16 -3.93 18.09
C LYS A 2 18.98 -5.41 17.70
N ASN A 3 18.03 -6.10 18.33
CA ASN A 3 17.78 -7.51 18.03
C ASN A 3 17.00 -7.59 16.72
N ASN A 4 17.51 -8.38 15.76
CA ASN A 4 16.79 -8.65 14.51
C ASN A 4 15.64 -9.60 14.81
N ILE A 5 14.47 -9.30 14.26
CA ILE A 5 13.30 -10.18 14.37
C ILE A 5 13.48 -11.42 13.48
N SER A 6 13.19 -12.61 14.02
CA SER A 6 13.22 -13.85 13.25
C SER A 6 12.02 -13.89 12.28
N HIS A 7 12.15 -14.62 11.17
CA HIS A 7 11.03 -14.80 10.23
C HIS A 7 9.82 -15.45 10.92
N GLN A 8 10.04 -16.45 11.77
CA GLN A 8 8.99 -17.13 12.52
C GLN A 8 8.23 -16.16 13.44
N GLU A 9 8.96 -15.30 14.16
CA GLU A 9 8.35 -14.32 15.05
C GLU A 9 7.57 -13.27 14.25
N LEU A 10 8.12 -12.79 13.13
CA LEU A 10 7.39 -11.84 12.28
C LEU A 10 6.12 -12.47 11.70
N TYR A 11 6.19 -13.72 11.25
CA TYR A 11 5.04 -14.40 10.68
C TYR A 11 3.96 -14.68 11.73
N LYS A 12 4.36 -14.94 12.98
CA LYS A 12 3.43 -15.02 14.11
C LYS A 12 2.71 -13.68 14.32
N ARG A 13 3.45 -12.57 14.39
CA ARG A 13 2.89 -11.22 14.51
C ARG A 13 1.96 -10.85 13.35
N LEU A 14 2.36 -11.19 12.12
CA LEU A 14 1.55 -11.01 10.91
C LEU A 14 0.18 -11.70 11.04
N ASN A 15 0.16 -12.98 11.40
CA ASN A 15 -1.10 -13.72 11.57
C ASN A 15 -1.94 -13.15 12.72
N GLU A 16 -1.32 -12.80 13.84
CA GLU A 16 -2.01 -12.21 14.98
C GLU A 16 -2.64 -10.86 14.66
N VAL A 17 -1.95 -9.99 13.91
CA VAL A 17 -2.45 -8.65 13.58
C VAL A 17 -3.56 -8.72 12.54
N ILE A 18 -3.42 -9.54 11.50
CA ILE A 18 -4.46 -9.72 10.46
C ILE A 18 -5.77 -10.22 11.09
N ASN A 19 -5.69 -11.18 12.02
CA ASN A 19 -6.87 -11.73 12.70
C ASN A 19 -7.60 -10.74 13.62
N LYS A 20 -6.95 -9.63 13.99
CA LYS A 20 -7.53 -8.59 14.86
C LYS A 20 -8.09 -7.40 14.09
N ILE A 21 -7.74 -7.25 12.81
CA ILE A 21 -8.14 -6.11 12.00
C ILE A 21 -9.41 -6.43 11.24
N ASN A 22 -10.40 -5.53 11.36
CA ASN A 22 -11.56 -5.52 10.49
C ASN A 22 -11.24 -4.71 9.22
N ILE A 23 -11.50 -5.31 8.05
CA ILE A 23 -11.29 -4.68 6.74
C ILE A 23 -12.06 -3.36 6.60
N GLU A 24 -13.26 -3.24 7.18
CA GLU A 24 -14.06 -2.01 7.14
C GLU A 24 -13.37 -0.86 7.88
N GLU A 25 -12.69 -1.16 8.99
CA GLU A 25 -12.00 -0.14 9.80
C GLU A 25 -10.76 0.40 9.10
N VAL A 26 -9.98 -0.46 8.43
CA VAL A 26 -8.82 0.01 7.65
C VAL A 26 -9.25 0.71 6.36
N THR A 27 -10.41 0.37 5.81
CA THR A 27 -11.04 1.10 4.71
C THR A 27 -11.51 2.48 5.17
N ASP A 28 -12.17 2.56 6.33
CA ASP A 28 -12.57 3.83 6.97
C ASP A 28 -11.36 4.73 7.22
N ALA A 29 -10.27 4.16 7.74
CA ALA A 29 -9.00 4.85 7.97
C ALA A 29 -8.42 5.45 6.68
N PHE A 30 -8.33 4.64 5.61
CA PHE A 30 -7.85 5.12 4.32
C PHE A 30 -8.65 6.33 3.83
N LEU A 31 -9.98 6.28 3.89
CA LEU A 31 -10.84 7.37 3.43
C LEU A 31 -10.75 8.59 4.33
N TYR A 32 -10.87 8.41 5.64
CA TYR A 32 -10.76 9.46 6.65
C TYR A 32 -9.48 10.29 6.45
N SER A 33 -8.40 9.63 6.04
CA SER A 33 -7.12 10.29 5.82
C SER A 33 -7.13 11.29 4.65
N LEU A 34 -8.08 11.21 3.71
CA LEU A 34 -8.09 11.99 2.47
C LEU A 34 -8.40 13.46 2.71
N SER A 35 -9.44 13.80 3.48
CA SER A 35 -9.76 15.19 3.81
C SER A 35 -8.97 15.69 5.03
N THR A 36 -8.72 14.83 6.01
CA THR A 36 -8.05 15.22 7.27
C THR A 36 -6.54 15.42 7.09
N ARG A 37 -5.98 14.81 6.04
CA ARG A 37 -4.54 14.71 5.80
C ARG A 37 -3.79 13.98 6.92
N ASP A 38 -4.47 13.23 7.79
CA ASP A 38 -3.80 12.40 8.78
C ASP A 38 -3.13 11.22 8.06
N LEU A 39 -1.83 11.38 7.78
CA LEU A 39 -1.05 10.43 7.00
C LEU A 39 -0.96 9.07 7.70
N THR A 40 -1.11 9.02 9.03
CA THR A 40 -0.97 7.77 9.79
C THR A 40 -2.07 6.77 9.45
N TYR A 41 -3.26 7.20 9.05
CA TYR A 41 -4.34 6.31 8.63
C TYR A 41 -4.27 5.91 7.14
N ARG A 42 -3.52 6.67 6.33
CA ARG A 42 -3.45 6.52 4.86
C ARG A 42 -3.02 5.12 4.41
N PRO A 43 -1.93 4.50 4.91
CA PRO A 43 -1.46 3.23 4.34
C PRO A 43 -2.25 2.01 4.80
N MET A 44 -3.19 2.15 5.75
CA MET A 44 -3.72 1.02 6.52
C MET A 44 -4.42 -0.03 5.67
N LEU A 45 -5.25 0.39 4.72
CA LEU A 45 -5.91 -0.53 3.80
C LEU A 45 -4.90 -1.28 2.92
N SER A 46 -3.98 -0.55 2.26
CA SER A 46 -2.96 -1.17 1.40
C SER A 46 -2.02 -2.10 2.16
N SER A 47 -1.68 -1.75 3.40
CA SER A 47 -0.86 -2.54 4.30
C SER A 47 -1.58 -3.82 4.71
N TYR A 48 -2.86 -3.72 5.07
CA TYR A 48 -3.69 -4.88 5.40
C TYR A 48 -3.79 -5.85 4.21
N VAL A 49 -4.10 -5.33 3.03
CA VAL A 49 -4.23 -6.15 1.81
C VAL A 49 -2.91 -6.81 1.45
N PHE A 50 -1.79 -6.08 1.49
CA PHE A 50 -0.47 -6.68 1.30
C PHE A 50 -0.20 -7.78 2.32
N ALA A 51 -0.41 -7.52 3.61
CA ALA A 51 -0.20 -8.47 4.69
C ALA A 51 -1.04 -9.75 4.51
N ALA A 52 -2.35 -9.58 4.27
CA ALA A 52 -3.31 -10.66 4.11
C ALA A 52 -3.07 -11.50 2.85
N SER A 53 -2.44 -10.92 1.83
CA SER A 53 -2.09 -11.64 0.60
C SER A 53 -0.94 -12.63 0.77
N ILE A 54 -0.10 -12.51 1.81
CA ILE A 54 1.07 -13.37 2.00
C ILE A 54 0.61 -14.76 2.43
N PRO A 55 0.79 -15.81 1.60
CA PRO A 55 0.45 -17.17 2.00
C PRO A 55 1.49 -17.73 2.97
N THR A 56 1.08 -18.74 3.73
CA THR A 56 2.01 -19.56 4.51
C THR A 56 3.06 -20.17 3.60
N HIS A 57 4.31 -20.02 3.97
CA HIS A 57 5.44 -20.45 3.15
C HIS A 57 6.62 -20.89 4.02
N ASN A 58 7.47 -21.75 3.45
CA ASN A 58 8.73 -22.12 4.06
C ASN A 58 9.77 -21.01 3.82
N VAL A 59 10.62 -20.79 4.81
CA VAL A 59 11.73 -19.86 4.69
C VAL A 59 12.71 -20.37 3.65
N LYS A 60 13.01 -19.54 2.64
CA LYS A 60 14.07 -19.77 1.67
C LYS A 60 14.99 -18.56 1.63
N GLU A 61 16.06 -18.63 2.40
CA GLU A 61 17.06 -17.57 2.46
C GLU A 61 17.78 -17.42 1.11
N VAL A 62 17.92 -16.17 0.67
CA VAL A 62 18.75 -15.77 -0.46
C VAL A 62 19.64 -14.61 -0.06
N ILE A 63 20.80 -14.52 -0.70
CA ILE A 63 21.76 -13.44 -0.53
C ILE A 63 21.64 -12.53 -1.77
N TYR A 64 21.26 -11.28 -1.57
CA TYR A 64 21.19 -10.28 -2.64
C TYR A 64 22.59 -9.72 -2.94
N PRO A 65 22.81 -9.10 -4.12
CA PRO A 65 24.08 -8.46 -4.46
C PRO A 65 24.56 -7.40 -3.44
N SER A 66 23.65 -6.82 -2.66
CA SER A 66 23.99 -5.91 -1.56
C SER A 66 24.61 -6.60 -0.34
N GLY A 67 24.66 -7.93 -0.31
CA GLY A 67 25.03 -8.74 0.86
C GLY A 67 23.87 -8.98 1.84
N ASN A 68 22.70 -8.37 1.60
CA ASN A 68 21.54 -8.59 2.45
C ASN A 68 21.01 -10.02 2.32
N ARG A 69 20.68 -10.63 3.45
CA ARG A 69 20.03 -11.93 3.51
C ARG A 69 18.55 -11.72 3.72
N ALA A 70 17.71 -12.30 2.87
CA ALA A 70 16.26 -12.20 3.03
C ALA A 70 15.55 -13.48 2.60
N CYS A 71 14.30 -13.63 3.02
CA CYS A 71 13.42 -14.66 2.48
C CYS A 71 13.07 -14.31 1.02
N SER A 72 13.39 -15.20 0.09
CA SER A 72 13.05 -15.02 -1.34
C SER A 72 11.55 -14.98 -1.62
N PHE A 73 10.73 -15.47 -0.70
CA PHE A 73 9.28 -15.52 -0.87
C PHE A 73 8.59 -14.25 -0.36
N CYS A 74 8.79 -13.87 0.91
CA CYS A 74 8.12 -12.71 1.50
C CYS A 74 8.96 -11.44 1.59
N GLY A 75 10.27 -11.54 1.35
CA GLY A 75 11.19 -10.41 1.43
C GLY A 75 11.66 -10.06 2.84
N HIS A 76 11.27 -10.82 3.87
CA HIS A 76 11.76 -10.61 5.25
C HIS A 76 13.28 -10.57 5.30
N CYS A 77 13.88 -9.50 5.81
CA CYS A 77 15.31 -9.26 5.74
C CYS A 77 16.00 -9.60 7.06
N PHE A 78 16.71 -10.73 7.08
CA PHE A 78 17.42 -11.22 8.26
C PHE A 78 18.57 -10.30 8.72
N THR A 79 19.13 -9.49 7.83
CA THR A 79 20.30 -8.64 8.10
C THR A 79 19.99 -7.15 8.20
N CYS A 80 18.84 -6.70 7.71
CA CYS A 80 18.49 -5.28 7.68
C CYS A 80 17.28 -4.90 8.53
N ASP A 81 16.49 -5.88 9.00
CA ASP A 81 15.38 -5.65 9.94
C ASP A 81 15.87 -5.59 11.40
N ALA A 82 16.93 -4.81 11.66
CA ALA A 82 17.23 -4.37 13.01
C ALA A 82 16.13 -3.41 13.43
N ASP A 83 15.50 -3.61 14.60
CA ASP A 83 14.36 -2.81 15.08
C ASP A 83 14.48 -1.32 14.75
N ASP A 84 13.82 -0.89 13.67
CA ASP A 84 13.82 0.48 13.15
C ASP A 84 12.45 1.14 13.35
N SER A 85 11.74 0.72 14.41
CA SER A 85 10.45 1.27 14.83
C SER A 85 10.42 2.79 14.88
N ASP A 86 11.46 3.45 15.38
CA ASP A 86 11.55 4.92 15.38
C ASP A 86 11.48 5.50 13.95
N GLN A 87 12.19 4.87 13.01
CA GLN A 87 12.18 5.28 11.60
C GLN A 87 10.83 4.97 10.95
N LEU A 88 10.21 3.84 11.30
CA LEU A 88 8.88 3.48 10.84
C LEU A 88 7.79 4.44 11.34
N GLU A 89 7.87 4.90 12.59
CA GLU A 89 6.93 5.91 13.11
C GLU A 89 7.11 7.25 12.38
N ILE A 90 8.35 7.65 12.09
CA ILE A 90 8.63 8.85 11.28
C ILE A 90 8.06 8.69 9.87
N GLU A 91 8.26 7.53 9.24
CA GLU A 91 7.70 7.20 7.93
C GLU A 91 6.18 7.18 7.93
N LEU A 92 5.56 6.66 8.99
CA LEU A 92 4.12 6.65 9.09
C LEU A 92 3.58 8.08 9.26
N ALA A 93 4.13 8.85 10.20
CA ALA A 93 3.63 10.18 10.56
C ALA A 93 3.88 11.24 9.47
N ARG A 94 5.04 11.21 8.80
CA ARG A 94 5.42 12.25 7.83
C ARG A 94 5.12 11.89 6.39
N PHE A 95 5.02 10.60 6.13
CA PHE A 95 5.08 10.05 4.79
C PHE A 95 3.92 9.06 4.52
N GLY A 96 3.08 8.77 5.53
CA GLY A 96 1.95 7.86 5.35
C GLY A 96 2.38 6.45 4.99
N GLY A 97 3.53 6.03 5.51
CA GLY A 97 4.13 4.71 5.27
C GLY A 97 4.88 4.64 3.94
N VAL A 98 6.19 4.39 3.99
CA VAL A 98 7.05 4.35 2.78
C VAL A 98 7.20 2.92 2.23
N ARG A 99 7.19 1.94 3.12
CA ARG A 99 7.53 0.54 2.85
C ARG A 99 6.31 -0.38 2.90
N ILE A 100 5.24 0.05 2.23
CA ILE A 100 3.91 -0.61 2.20
C ILE A 100 3.87 -1.97 1.48
N ASP A 101 4.99 -2.42 0.91
CA ASP A 101 5.15 -3.72 0.25
C ASP A 101 6.26 -4.57 0.90
N GLN A 102 6.63 -4.24 2.14
CA GLN A 102 7.62 -4.98 2.94
C GLN A 102 6.96 -5.52 4.20
N VAL A 103 7.18 -6.80 4.51
CA VAL A 103 6.45 -7.52 5.55
C VAL A 103 6.64 -6.92 6.94
N TYR A 104 7.88 -6.57 7.35
CA TYR A 104 8.12 -6.02 8.68
C TYR A 104 7.49 -4.63 8.88
N PRO A 105 7.71 -3.64 7.99
CA PRO A 105 7.06 -2.33 8.06
C PRO A 105 5.53 -2.42 8.08
N VAL A 106 4.94 -3.26 7.22
CA VAL A 106 3.49 -3.42 7.15
C VAL A 106 2.92 -4.00 8.45
N VAL A 107 3.54 -5.04 9.02
CA VAL A 107 3.11 -5.59 10.32
C VAL A 107 3.18 -4.51 11.40
N TYR A 108 4.25 -3.71 11.42
CA TYR A 108 4.37 -2.60 12.36
C TYR A 108 3.26 -1.55 12.20
N TYR A 109 2.95 -1.12 10.96
CA TYR A 109 1.87 -0.16 10.72
C TYR A 109 0.50 -0.70 11.17
N LEU A 110 0.23 -1.98 10.94
CA LEU A 110 -1.03 -2.61 11.35
C LEU A 110 -1.13 -2.78 12.87
N GLU A 111 -0.03 -3.13 13.55
CA GLU A 111 0.00 -3.17 15.02
C GLU A 111 -0.19 -1.77 15.62
N ARG A 112 0.38 -0.75 14.98
CA ARG A 112 0.18 0.65 15.34
C ARG A 112 -1.29 1.04 15.19
N PHE A 113 -1.94 0.62 14.11
CA PHE A 113 -3.37 0.87 13.87
C PHE A 113 -4.27 0.29 14.96
N LEU A 114 -3.95 -0.89 15.50
CA LEU A 114 -4.70 -1.47 16.63
C LEU A 114 -4.66 -0.61 17.90
N GLN A 115 -3.70 0.30 18.01
CA GLN A 115 -3.55 1.23 19.15
C GLN A 115 -4.12 2.63 18.84
N MET A 116 -4.53 2.88 17.60
CA MET A 116 -5.07 4.16 17.16
C MET A 116 -6.58 4.24 17.42
N PRO A 117 -7.13 5.45 17.66
CA PRO A 117 -8.57 5.64 17.72
C PRO A 117 -9.25 5.14 16.43
N LYS A 118 -10.41 4.51 16.57
CA LYS A 118 -11.23 4.18 15.41
C LYS A 118 -11.83 5.45 14.84
N VAL A 119 -11.76 5.59 13.52
CA VAL A 119 -12.24 6.76 12.78
C VAL A 119 -13.33 6.35 11.81
N LYS A 120 -14.19 7.30 11.45
CA LYS A 120 -15.20 7.13 10.40
C LYS A 120 -15.03 8.25 9.37
N PRO A 121 -15.05 7.93 8.07
CA PRO A 121 -15.02 8.94 7.01
C PRO A 121 -16.30 9.78 7.02
N LYS A 122 -16.17 11.04 6.62
CA LYS A 122 -17.29 11.97 6.38
C LYS A 122 -17.55 12.09 4.87
N VAL A 123 -18.68 12.70 4.50
CA VAL A 123 -19.10 12.94 3.10
C VAL A 123 -17.95 13.51 2.23
N GLU A 124 -17.17 14.42 2.78
CA GLU A 124 -16.02 15.02 2.08
C GLU A 124 -14.93 14.00 1.69
N ASP A 125 -14.64 13.01 2.54
CA ASP A 125 -13.67 11.96 2.23
C ASP A 125 -14.10 11.12 1.02
N TYR A 126 -15.38 10.78 0.98
CA TYR A 126 -15.96 10.05 -0.15
C TYR A 126 -15.93 10.87 -1.43
N ASN A 127 -16.28 12.16 -1.36
CA ASN A 127 -16.24 13.05 -2.53
C ASN A 127 -14.82 13.17 -3.10
N ILE A 128 -13.81 13.32 -2.24
CA ILE A 128 -12.40 13.34 -2.66
C ILE A 128 -12.04 12.02 -3.34
N PHE A 129 -12.44 10.89 -2.77
CA PHE A 129 -12.15 9.59 -3.37
C PHE A 129 -12.84 9.42 -4.73
N ILE A 130 -14.12 9.78 -4.85
CA ILE A 130 -14.86 9.75 -6.12
C ILE A 130 -14.16 10.63 -7.17
N GLU A 131 -13.69 11.82 -6.79
CA GLU A 131 -12.93 12.68 -7.71
C GLU A 131 -11.60 12.04 -8.14
N ILE A 132 -10.87 11.38 -7.23
CA ILE A 132 -9.66 10.61 -7.56
C ILE A 132 -9.99 9.53 -8.60
N ILE A 133 -11.04 8.76 -8.38
CA ILE A 133 -11.51 7.69 -9.28
C ILE A 133 -11.86 8.26 -10.67
N ALA A 134 -12.64 9.34 -10.70
CA ALA A 134 -13.01 10.00 -11.95
C ALA A 134 -11.78 10.52 -12.71
N LYS A 135 -10.81 11.13 -12.01
CA LYS A 135 -9.57 11.61 -12.63
C LYS A 135 -8.74 10.49 -13.23
N ILE A 136 -8.66 9.32 -12.58
CA ILE A 136 -7.97 8.16 -13.16
C ILE A 136 -8.64 7.71 -14.46
N GLN A 137 -9.98 7.64 -14.47
CA GLN A 137 -10.76 7.19 -15.63
C GLN A 137 -10.72 8.18 -16.81
N MET A 138 -10.52 9.48 -16.54
CA MET A 138 -10.46 10.53 -17.56
C MET A 138 -9.08 10.73 -18.18
N LEU A 139 -8.05 10.04 -17.70
CA LEU A 139 -6.69 10.18 -18.24
C LEU A 139 -6.57 9.63 -19.66
N ASP A 140 -5.66 10.23 -20.43
CA ASP A 140 -5.28 9.71 -21.75
C ASP A 140 -4.78 8.26 -21.65
N ALA A 141 -5.06 7.45 -22.67
CA ALA A 141 -4.70 6.03 -22.71
C ALA A 141 -3.20 5.77 -22.48
N LEU A 142 -2.32 6.69 -22.88
CA LEU A 142 -0.86 6.61 -22.73
C LEU A 142 -0.33 7.35 -21.50
N ALA A 143 -1.20 7.97 -20.71
CA ALA A 143 -0.83 8.68 -19.49
C ALA A 143 -0.01 7.78 -18.56
N LYS A 144 1.03 8.35 -17.98
CA LYS A 144 1.90 7.66 -17.01
C LYS A 144 1.44 7.99 -15.59
N PRO A 145 1.92 7.26 -14.56
CA PRO A 145 1.61 7.58 -13.16
C PRO A 145 1.99 9.02 -12.77
N ARG A 146 3.01 9.60 -13.41
CA ARG A 146 3.38 11.02 -13.25
C ARG A 146 2.28 11.98 -13.70
N ASP A 147 1.52 11.63 -14.73
CA ASP A 147 0.43 12.45 -15.24
C ASP A 147 -0.77 12.37 -14.29
N LEU A 148 -1.05 11.17 -13.75
CA LEU A 148 -2.02 10.99 -12.67
C LEU A 148 -1.65 11.83 -11.44
N GLU A 149 -0.39 11.78 -10.99
CA GLU A 149 0.06 12.58 -9.84
C GLU A 149 -0.20 14.08 -10.01
N LYS A 150 0.05 14.61 -11.21
CA LYS A 150 -0.25 16.01 -11.55
C LYS A 150 -1.76 16.26 -11.58
N ALA A 151 -2.54 15.34 -12.17
CA ALA A 151 -3.99 15.45 -12.24
C ALA A 151 -4.62 15.49 -10.85
N LEU A 152 -4.08 14.75 -9.87
CA LEU A 152 -4.54 14.77 -8.47
C LEU A 152 -4.16 16.04 -7.69
N SER A 153 -3.39 16.97 -8.28
CA SER A 153 -3.14 18.26 -7.66
C SER A 153 -4.46 19.05 -7.52
N GLY A 154 -4.72 19.55 -6.31
CA GLY A 154 -5.94 20.29 -5.99
C GLY A 154 -7.15 19.43 -5.56
N THR A 155 -7.16 18.12 -5.82
CA THR A 155 -8.25 17.21 -5.37
C THR A 155 -8.26 17.01 -3.87
N LEU A 156 -7.07 16.98 -3.27
CA LEU A 156 -6.88 16.83 -1.83
C LEU A 156 -5.70 17.68 -1.38
N LYS A 157 -5.74 18.15 -0.13
CA LYS A 157 -4.63 18.88 0.48
C LYS A 157 -3.40 17.97 0.55
N SER A 158 -2.46 18.17 -0.38
CA SER A 158 -1.32 17.29 -0.54
C SER A 158 -0.12 17.99 -1.16
N ASN A 159 1.09 17.52 -0.81
CA ASN A 159 2.28 17.80 -1.60
C ASN A 159 2.49 16.72 -2.68
N LYS A 160 3.48 16.94 -3.57
CA LYS A 160 3.82 15.98 -4.65
C LYS A 160 4.08 14.57 -4.12
N TRP A 161 4.87 14.46 -3.07
CA TRP A 161 5.32 13.19 -2.53
C TRP A 161 4.15 12.43 -1.89
N GLU A 162 3.25 13.11 -1.17
CA GLU A 162 2.02 12.52 -0.61
C GLU A 162 1.11 11.94 -1.69
N ARG A 163 1.01 12.59 -2.85
CA ARG A 163 0.26 12.06 -4.00
C ARG A 163 0.94 10.84 -4.63
N GLN A 164 2.28 10.83 -4.70
CA GLN A 164 3.01 9.65 -5.17
C GLN A 164 2.75 8.45 -4.27
N MET A 165 2.80 8.65 -2.95
CA MET A 165 2.55 7.58 -1.99
C MET A 165 1.11 7.07 -2.08
N LEU A 166 0.13 7.98 -2.20
CA LEU A 166 -1.27 7.59 -2.43
C LEU A 166 -1.41 6.71 -3.68
N ILE A 167 -0.79 7.08 -4.80
CA ILE A 167 -0.84 6.30 -6.03
C ILE A 167 -0.16 4.92 -5.85
N ASP A 168 0.99 4.86 -5.19
CA ASP A 168 1.65 3.58 -4.88
C ASP A 168 0.75 2.68 -4.00
N GLN A 169 0.04 3.25 -3.02
CA GLN A 169 -0.93 2.53 -2.17
C GLN A 169 -2.10 1.98 -2.99
N LEU A 170 -2.65 2.77 -3.93
CA LEU A 170 -3.69 2.29 -4.85
C LEU A 170 -3.18 1.15 -5.74
N GLY A 171 -1.91 1.17 -6.13
CA GLY A 171 -1.29 0.07 -6.86
C GLY A 171 -1.08 -1.18 -6.02
N VAL A 172 -0.60 -1.05 -4.79
CA VAL A 172 -0.48 -2.16 -3.83
C VAL A 172 -1.85 -2.77 -3.54
N LEU A 173 -2.86 -1.94 -3.35
CA LEU A 173 -4.26 -2.39 -3.23
C LEU A 173 -4.77 -3.09 -4.50
N GLY A 174 -4.13 -2.91 -5.66
CA GLY A 174 -4.57 -3.52 -6.92
C GLY A 174 -5.65 -2.71 -7.66
N LEU A 175 -5.97 -1.49 -7.22
CA LEU A 175 -6.81 -0.59 -8.01
C LEU A 175 -6.10 -0.11 -9.27
N LEU A 176 -4.79 0.17 -9.17
CA LEU A 176 -3.94 0.59 -10.27
C LEU A 176 -3.02 -0.55 -10.69
N GLN A 177 -3.51 -1.42 -11.55
CA GLN A 177 -2.80 -2.60 -12.03
C GLN A 177 -2.99 -2.82 -13.53
N THR A 178 -2.19 -3.71 -14.10
CA THR A 178 -2.31 -4.11 -15.52
C THR A 178 -2.89 -5.52 -15.62
N SER A 179 -3.05 -6.06 -16.83
CA SER A 179 -3.41 -7.47 -17.01
C SER A 179 -2.33 -8.45 -16.55
N ILE A 180 -1.06 -8.02 -16.51
CA ILE A 180 0.12 -8.87 -16.21
C ILE A 180 0.65 -8.59 -14.80
N TYR A 181 0.89 -7.32 -14.51
CA TYR A 181 1.45 -6.83 -13.24
C TYR A 181 0.31 -6.41 -12.32
N LYS A 182 0.16 -7.16 -11.22
CA LYS A 182 -0.99 -7.12 -10.32
C LYS A 182 -0.62 -6.52 -8.96
N GLY A 183 -1.61 -5.91 -8.31
CA GLY A 183 -1.54 -5.61 -6.88
C GLY A 183 -1.80 -6.85 -6.03
N TYR A 184 -2.15 -6.63 -4.76
CA TYR A 184 -2.17 -7.71 -3.76
C TYR A 184 -3.55 -8.22 -3.35
N SER A 185 -4.66 -7.62 -3.81
CA SER A 185 -6.01 -8.06 -3.41
C SER A 185 -6.38 -9.48 -3.85
N HIS A 186 -5.89 -9.94 -5.00
CA HIS A 186 -6.27 -11.24 -5.56
C HIS A 186 -5.09 -12.16 -5.89
N SER A 187 -3.87 -11.72 -5.59
CA SER A 187 -2.64 -12.47 -5.89
C SER A 187 -1.49 -11.99 -5.03
N TYR A 188 -0.53 -12.86 -4.74
CA TYR A 188 0.72 -12.45 -4.11
C TYR A 188 1.87 -12.49 -5.11
N THR A 189 2.48 -11.33 -5.39
CA THR A 189 3.71 -11.24 -6.17
C THR A 189 4.93 -11.25 -5.23
N THR A 190 5.75 -12.30 -5.30
CA THR A 190 6.96 -12.40 -4.48
C THR A 190 7.96 -11.29 -4.85
N PRO A 191 8.88 -10.89 -3.96
CA PRO A 191 9.87 -9.85 -4.27
C PRO A 191 10.64 -10.07 -5.57
N ASN A 192 10.96 -11.32 -5.90
CA ASN A 192 11.70 -11.67 -7.12
C ASN A 192 10.85 -11.53 -8.40
N GLU A 193 9.53 -11.61 -8.28
CA GLU A 193 8.59 -11.47 -9.40
C GLU A 193 8.16 -10.02 -9.65
N ARG A 194 8.48 -9.10 -8.73
CA ARG A 194 8.23 -7.65 -8.88
C ARG A 194 9.21 -7.02 -9.87
N VAL A 195 9.20 -7.53 -11.09
CA VAL A 195 10.08 -7.08 -12.18
C VAL A 195 9.78 -5.61 -12.47
N LEU A 196 10.85 -4.84 -12.62
CA LEU A 196 10.81 -3.41 -12.86
C LEU A 196 11.10 -3.10 -14.34
N PRO A 197 10.56 -2.00 -14.91
CA PRO A 197 10.86 -1.61 -16.28
C PRO A 197 12.37 -1.42 -16.51
N ALA A 198 12.88 -1.89 -17.64
CA ALA A 198 14.28 -1.72 -18.02
C ALA A 198 14.58 -0.27 -18.49
N VAL A 199 14.57 0.67 -17.55
CA VAL A 199 14.79 2.10 -17.78
C VAL A 199 15.83 2.65 -16.79
N LYS A 200 16.42 3.80 -17.13
CA LYS A 200 17.50 4.43 -16.33
C LYS A 200 17.07 4.78 -14.89
N SER A 201 15.82 5.15 -14.69
CA SER A 201 15.27 5.55 -13.39
C SER A 201 13.79 5.21 -13.29
N ILE A 202 13.37 4.78 -12.11
CA ILE A 202 11.99 4.39 -11.82
C ILE A 202 11.53 5.15 -10.58
N ASP A 203 10.52 5.98 -10.75
CA ASP A 203 9.97 6.83 -9.69
C ASP A 203 8.79 6.19 -8.95
N TRP A 204 8.36 5.01 -9.38
CA TRP A 204 7.09 4.37 -9.00
C TRP A 204 7.32 2.94 -8.58
N ARG A 205 6.58 2.48 -7.57
CA ARG A 205 6.69 1.10 -7.09
C ARG A 205 5.98 0.14 -8.04
N TYR A 206 6.32 -1.14 -7.95
CA TYR A 206 5.47 -2.19 -8.50
C TYR A 206 4.11 -2.20 -7.77
N PRO A 207 2.96 -2.36 -8.47
CA PRO A 207 2.81 -2.54 -9.91
C PRO A 207 2.68 -1.22 -10.71
N VAL A 208 2.54 -0.07 -10.04
CA VAL A 208 2.26 1.24 -10.64
C VAL A 208 3.25 1.64 -11.74
N CYS A 209 4.53 1.26 -11.62
CA CYS A 209 5.53 1.55 -12.65
C CYS A 209 5.16 1.03 -14.06
N TRP A 210 4.33 -0.01 -14.12
CA TRP A 210 3.80 -0.59 -15.36
C TRP A 210 2.47 0.02 -15.82
N TRP A 211 1.70 0.60 -14.91
CA TRP A 211 0.38 1.14 -15.17
C TRP A 211 0.40 2.30 -16.18
N ARG A 212 -0.59 2.35 -17.05
CA ARG A 212 -0.90 3.46 -17.96
C ARG A 212 -2.38 3.81 -17.89
N GLY A 213 -2.75 5.00 -18.38
CA GLY A 213 -4.14 5.46 -18.35
C GLY A 213 -5.14 4.47 -18.96
N LYS A 214 -4.75 3.73 -20.02
CA LYS A 214 -5.59 2.68 -20.63
C LYS A 214 -5.96 1.53 -19.68
N ASP A 215 -5.15 1.29 -18.66
CA ASP A 215 -5.40 0.23 -17.68
C ASP A 215 -6.48 0.66 -16.68
N GLY A 216 -6.69 1.97 -16.52
CA GLY A 216 -7.80 2.53 -15.75
C GLY A 216 -7.81 2.08 -14.29
N ILE A 217 -9.01 1.78 -13.78
CA ILE A 217 -9.23 1.24 -12.44
C ILE A 217 -9.77 -0.17 -12.52
N ASP A 218 -9.25 -1.04 -11.66
CA ASP A 218 -9.85 -2.35 -11.44
C ASP A 218 -11.16 -2.22 -10.64
N MET A 219 -12.28 -2.37 -11.35
CA MET A 219 -13.61 -2.22 -10.76
C MET A 219 -14.02 -3.38 -9.85
N LEU A 220 -13.34 -4.54 -9.93
CA LEU A 220 -13.60 -5.64 -8.99
C LEU A 220 -13.01 -5.29 -7.63
N VAL A 221 -11.74 -4.86 -7.60
CA VAL A 221 -11.07 -4.36 -6.39
C VAL A 221 -11.82 -3.15 -5.83
N TYR A 222 -12.26 -2.23 -6.69
CA TYR A 222 -13.07 -1.09 -6.25
C TYR A 222 -14.32 -1.58 -5.50
N LYS A 223 -15.13 -2.45 -6.10
CA LYS A 223 -16.35 -2.94 -5.44
C LYS A 223 -16.03 -3.69 -4.15
N GLU A 224 -15.00 -4.52 -4.11
CA GLU A 224 -14.67 -5.30 -2.91
C GLU A 224 -14.45 -4.43 -1.67
N TYR A 225 -13.66 -3.36 -1.78
CA TYR A 225 -13.32 -2.53 -0.61
C TYR A 225 -14.22 -1.31 -0.46
N PHE A 226 -14.91 -0.89 -1.52
CA PHE A 226 -15.51 0.43 -1.61
C PHE A 226 -16.98 0.45 -2.02
N ASN A 227 -17.64 -0.70 -2.24
CA ASN A 227 -19.05 -0.75 -2.68
C ASN A 227 -20.03 -0.02 -1.74
N ARG A 228 -19.73 0.07 -0.44
CA ARG A 228 -20.54 0.82 0.53
C ARG A 228 -20.67 2.33 0.23
N PHE A 229 -19.90 2.86 -0.72
CA PHE A 229 -20.00 4.26 -1.15
C PHE A 229 -21.26 4.57 -1.93
N GLU A 230 -21.75 3.62 -2.73
CA GLU A 230 -22.92 3.83 -3.58
C GLU A 230 -24.22 4.00 -2.76
N GLU A 231 -24.22 3.55 -1.50
CA GLU A 231 -25.33 3.68 -0.57
C GLU A 231 -25.35 5.04 0.16
N LEU A 232 -24.20 5.70 0.31
CA LEU A 232 -24.05 6.96 1.07
C LEU A 232 -24.09 8.22 0.18
N SER A 233 -24.03 8.04 -1.14
CA SER A 233 -24.14 9.11 -2.14
C SER A 233 -25.58 9.35 -2.65
N LYS A 234 -26.58 8.76 -2.00
CA LYS A 234 -28.02 9.04 -2.21
C LYS A 234 -28.55 9.90 -1.07
#